data_AF-M2VP73-F1
#
_entry.id   AF-M2VP73-F1
#
_cell.length_a   1.000
_cell.length_b   1.000
_cell.length_c   1.000
_cell.angle_alpha   90.00
_cell.angle_beta   90.00
_cell.angle_gamma   90.00
#
_symmetry.space_group_name_H-M   'P 1'
#
loop_
_entity.id
_entity.type
_entity.pdbx_description
1 polymer ?
#
loop_
_entity_poly.entity_id
_entity_poly.type
_entity_poly.pdbx_seq_one_letter_code
_entity_poly.pdbx_strand_id
1 'polypeptide(L)'
;MKDIRQSRGLPQEGLGPSQSYISALERGKWKASLDKVEQIAGILTLHPATLLLLAYLRKDPSLDAQALLSQIQAELDVHQSNLGAR
;
A
#
# COMPACT_ATOMS: atom_id res chain seq x y z
N MET A 1 -5.21 -5.84 1.32
CA MET A 1 -4.16 -6.88 1.19
C MET A 1 -4.76 -8.28 1.13
N LYS A 2 -5.45 -8.76 2.16
CA LYS A 2 -6.06 -10.10 2.19
C LYS A 2 -6.88 -10.40 0.94
N ASP A 3 -7.78 -9.50 0.56
CA ASP A 3 -8.70 -9.71 -0.57
C ASP A 3 -7.94 -9.77 -1.90
N ILE A 4 -6.90 -8.94 -2.07
CA ILE A 4 -6.01 -8.92 -3.25
C ILE A 4 -5.18 -10.20 -3.33
N ARG A 5 -4.65 -10.67 -2.20
CA ARG A 5 -3.88 -11.91 -2.11
C ARG A 5 -4.76 -13.11 -2.46
N GLN A 6 -5.98 -13.14 -1.93
CA GLN A 6 -6.95 -14.20 -2.16
C GLN A 6 -7.44 -14.20 -3.62
N SER A 7 -7.72 -13.04 -4.22
CA SER A 7 -8.11 -12.97 -5.63
C SER A 7 -7.02 -13.46 -6.59
N ARG A 8 -5.76 -13.49 -6.13
CA ARG A 8 -4.58 -13.98 -6.87
C ARG A 8 -4.18 -15.41 -6.49
N GLY A 9 -4.93 -16.08 -5.61
CA GLY A 9 -4.63 -17.46 -5.19
C GLY A 9 -3.32 -17.62 -4.40
N LEU A 10 -2.79 -16.55 -3.81
CA LEU A 10 -1.51 -16.58 -3.13
C LEU A 10 -1.64 -17.07 -1.68
N PRO A 11 -0.83 -18.04 -1.21
CA PRO A 11 -0.79 -18.43 0.21
C PRO A 11 -0.22 -17.28 1.05
N GLN A 12 -0.38 -17.30 2.39
CA GLN A 12 0.29 -16.31 3.25
C GLN A 12 1.79 -16.59 3.42
N GLU A 13 2.21 -17.85 3.29
CA GLU A 13 3.63 -18.20 3.23
C GLU A 13 4.31 -17.51 2.04
N GLY A 14 5.54 -17.05 2.28
CA GLY A 14 6.36 -16.40 1.25
C GLY A 14 6.12 -14.91 1.07
N LEU A 15 5.00 -14.33 1.53
CA LEU A 15 4.73 -12.88 1.41
C LEU A 15 5.57 -11.98 2.33
N GLY A 16 6.21 -12.57 3.33
CA GLY A 16 7.02 -11.84 4.29
C GLY A 16 7.79 -12.77 5.21
N PRO A 17 8.40 -12.23 6.27
CA PRO A 17 9.30 -12.98 7.16
C PRO A 17 8.66 -14.21 7.81
N SER A 18 7.34 -14.18 8.01
CA SER A 18 6.57 -15.32 8.51
C SER A 18 5.09 -15.20 8.18
N GLN A 19 4.36 -16.32 8.19
CA GLN A 19 2.90 -16.32 8.07
C GLN A 19 2.25 -15.49 9.20
N SER A 20 2.73 -15.63 10.44
CA SER A 20 2.25 -14.85 11.59
C SER A 20 2.41 -13.34 11.39
N TYR A 21 3.51 -12.90 10.76
CA TYR A 21 3.75 -11.51 10.41
C TYR A 21 2.69 -10.98 9.43
N ILE A 22 2.46 -11.72 8.33
CA ILE A 22 1.48 -11.37 7.31
C ILE A 22 0.05 -11.37 7.88
N SER A 23 -0.25 -12.36 8.70
CA SER A 23 -1.53 -12.49 9.42
C SER A 23 -1.77 -11.30 10.35
N ALA A 24 -0.75 -10.83 11.07
CA ALA A 24 -0.86 -9.67 11.95
C ALA A 24 -1.01 -8.35 11.17
N LEU A 25 -0.33 -8.23 10.03
CA LEU A 25 -0.43 -7.09 9.12
C LEU A 25 -1.82 -7.01 8.47
N GLU A 26 -2.36 -8.13 8.00
CA GLU A 26 -3.72 -8.21 7.44
C GLU A 26 -4.80 -7.79 8.46
N ARG A 27 -4.55 -8.02 9.76
CA ARG A 27 -5.41 -7.59 10.88
C ARG A 27 -5.15 -6.16 11.39
N GLY A 28 -4.23 -5.41 10.76
CA GLY A 28 -3.92 -4.04 11.14
C GLY A 28 -3.19 -3.90 12.49
N LYS A 29 -2.57 -4.97 13.00
CA LYS A 29 -1.93 -4.98 14.33
C LYS A 29 -0.47 -4.51 14.32
N TRP A 30 0.19 -4.44 13.16
CA TRP A 30 1.62 -4.12 13.06
C TRP A 30 1.89 -3.00 12.05
N LYS A 31 2.84 -2.12 12.38
CA LYS A 31 3.39 -1.09 11.48
C LYS A 31 4.46 -1.74 10.61
N ALA A 32 4.26 -1.79 9.29
CA ALA A 32 5.28 -2.23 8.35
C ALA A 32 6.23 -1.07 8.01
N SER A 33 7.52 -1.34 7.87
CA SER A 33 8.45 -0.39 7.25
C SER A 33 8.14 -0.22 5.76
N LEU A 34 8.62 0.85 5.14
CA LEU A 34 8.46 1.08 3.70
C LEU A 34 9.06 -0.08 2.88
N ASP A 35 10.29 -0.51 3.19
CA ASP A 35 10.93 -1.66 2.55
C ASP A 35 10.07 -2.93 2.59
N LYS A 36 9.33 -3.11 3.68
CA LYS A 36 8.44 -4.27 3.81
C LYS A 36 7.18 -4.12 2.96
N VAL A 37 6.64 -2.91 2.85
CA VAL A 37 5.56 -2.59 1.92
C VAL A 37 6.01 -2.85 0.48
N GLU A 38 7.23 -2.49 0.12
CA GLU A 38 7.80 -2.76 -1.21
C GLU A 38 7.91 -4.25 -1.51
N GLN A 39 8.45 -5.03 -0.57
CA GLN A 39 8.55 -6.48 -0.71
C GLN A 39 7.18 -7.14 -0.90
N ILE A 40 6.20 -6.78 -0.06
CA ILE A 40 4.84 -7.31 -0.15
C ILE A 40 4.19 -6.90 -1.49
N ALA A 41 4.35 -5.64 -1.89
CA ALA A 41 3.81 -5.14 -3.15
C ALA A 41 4.42 -5.86 -4.36
N GLY A 42 5.73 -6.12 -4.34
CA GLY A 42 6.42 -6.89 -5.38
C GLY A 42 5.88 -8.32 -5.52
N ILE A 43 5.64 -9.01 -4.41
CA ILE A 43 5.04 -10.36 -4.40
C ILE A 43 3.59 -10.33 -4.91
N LEU A 44 2.87 -9.26 -4.57
CA LEU A 44 1.52 -9.00 -5.09
C LEU A 44 1.53 -8.40 -6.50
N THR A 45 2.69 -8.27 -7.17
CA THR A 45 2.87 -7.59 -8.47
C THR A 45 2.09 -6.26 -8.57
N LEU A 46 2.23 -5.44 -7.53
CA LEU A 46 1.68 -4.09 -7.43
C LEU A 46 2.79 -3.08 -7.20
N HIS A 47 2.55 -1.83 -7.61
CA HIS A 47 3.38 -0.73 -7.12
C HIS A 47 3.13 -0.53 -5.61
N PRO A 48 4.15 -0.25 -4.79
CA PRO A 48 4.00 -0.03 -3.34
C PRO A 48 2.99 1.07 -3.01
N ALA A 49 2.96 2.15 -3.80
CA ALA A 49 1.97 3.21 -3.67
C ALA A 49 0.53 2.70 -3.87
N THR A 50 0.29 1.80 -4.83
CA THR A 50 -1.04 1.20 -5.04
C THR A 50 -1.49 0.43 -3.80
N LEU A 51 -0.59 -0.33 -3.18
CA LEU A 51 -0.90 -1.07 -1.94
C LEU A 51 -1.24 -0.12 -0.79
N LEU A 52 -0.54 1.01 -0.67
CA LEU A 52 -0.84 2.05 0.32
C LEU A 52 -2.21 2.68 0.07
N LEU A 53 -2.50 3.13 -1.15
CA LEU A 53 -3.81 3.73 -1.47
C LEU A 53 -4.96 2.77 -1.18
N LEU A 54 -4.83 1.49 -1.56
CA LEU A 54 -5.84 0.47 -1.25
C LEU A 54 -6.01 0.26 0.26
N ALA A 55 -4.96 0.45 1.05
CA ALA A 55 -5.06 0.40 2.51
C ALA A 55 -5.84 1.59 3.08
N TYR A 56 -5.65 2.81 2.54
CA TYR A 56 -6.40 4.01 2.92
C TYR A 56 -7.88 3.91 2.55
N LEU A 57 -8.20 3.52 1.31
CA LEU A 57 -9.58 3.34 0.85
C LEU A 57 -10.34 2.27 1.65
N ARG A 58 -9.63 1.22 2.10
CA ARG A 58 -10.24 0.19 2.96
C ARG A 58 -10.44 0.68 4.40
N LYS A 59 -9.56 1.56 4.88
CA LYS A 59 -9.66 2.13 6.24
C LYS A 59 -10.81 3.14 6.32
N ASP A 60 -11.04 3.89 5.26
CA ASP A 60 -12.13 4.85 5.14
C ASP A 60 -12.95 4.60 3.87
N PRO A 61 -14.05 3.82 3.97
CA PRO A 61 -14.91 3.52 2.83
C PRO A 61 -15.63 4.74 2.24
N SER A 62 -15.65 5.88 2.93
CA SER A 62 -16.23 7.13 2.42
C SER A 62 -15.27 7.89 1.50
N LEU A 63 -13.99 7.50 1.49
CA LEU A 63 -12.96 8.12 0.69
C LEU A 63 -13.10 7.70 -0.77
N ASP A 64 -13.23 8.68 -1.66
CA ASP A 64 -13.22 8.44 -3.10
C ASP A 64 -11.80 8.26 -3.62
N ALA A 65 -11.60 7.23 -4.46
CA ALA A 65 -10.28 6.89 -5.00
C ALA A 65 -9.75 7.99 -5.92
N GLN A 66 -10.62 8.61 -6.72
CA GLN A 66 -10.21 9.64 -7.66
C GLN A 66 -9.84 10.94 -6.94
N ALA A 67 -10.59 11.31 -5.90
CA ALA A 67 -10.29 12.43 -5.03
C ALA A 67 -8.93 12.26 -4.33
N LEU A 68 -8.66 11.06 -3.77
CA LEU A 68 -7.38 10.76 -3.14
C LEU A 68 -6.22 10.87 -4.13
N LEU A 69 -6.34 10.29 -5.33
CA LEU A 69 -5.32 10.38 -6.36
C LEU A 69 -5.08 11.83 -6.80
N SER A 70 -6.15 12.62 -6.94
CA SER A 70 -6.05 14.03 -7.36
C SER A 70 -5.35 14.87 -6.29
N GLN A 71 -5.63 14.62 -5.01
CA GLN A 71 -4.93 15.24 -3.90
C GLN A 71 -3.43 14.91 -3.91
N ILE A 72 -3.08 13.62 -4.04
CA ILE A 72 -1.67 13.18 -4.08
C ILE A 72 -0.93 13.82 -5.26
N GLN A 73 -1.56 13.92 -6.44
CA GLN A 73 -0.95 14.57 -7.60
C GLN A 73 -0.68 16.06 -7.32
N ALA A 74 -1.66 16.78 -6.75
CA ALA A 74 -1.48 18.19 -6.40
C ALA A 74 -0.35 18.41 -5.39
N GLU A 75 -0.24 17.54 -4.37
CA GLU A 75 0.87 17.57 -3.41
C GLU A 75 2.23 17.33 -4.10
N LEU A 76 2.30 16.37 -5.02
CA LEU A 76 3.51 16.11 -5.80
C LEU A 76 3.92 17.32 -6.66
N ASP A 77 2.98 17.95 -7.35
CA ASP A 77 3.26 19.12 -8.20
C ASP A 77 3.83 20.29 -7.38
N VAL A 78 3.26 20.54 -6.19
CA VAL A 78 3.74 21.53 -5.24
C VAL A 78 5.16 21.20 -4.75
N HIS A 79 5.45 19.95 -4.43
CA HIS A 79 6.75 19.59 -3.87
C HIS A 79 7.85 19.37 -4.92
N GLN A 80 7.51 18.98 -6.15
CA GLN A 80 8.45 18.85 -7.27
C GLN A 80 8.88 20.21 -7.82
N SER A 81 7.95 21.18 -7.90
CA SER A 81 8.29 22.57 -8.25
C SER A 81 9.24 23.20 -7.21
N ASN A 82 9.10 22.84 -5.94
CA ASN A 82 10.02 23.25 -4.87
C ASN A 82 11.40 22.56 -4.92
N LEU A 83 11.50 21.36 -5.50
CA LEU A 83 12.76 20.64 -5.69
C LEU A 83 13.55 21.15 -6.91
N GLY A 84 12.86 21.64 -7.95
CA GLY A 84 13.49 22.24 -9.14
C GLY A 84 13.93 23.70 -8.98
N ALA A 85 13.56 24.35 -7.88
CA ALA A 85 13.93 25.73 -7.54
C ALA A 85 15.20 25.83 -6.67
N ARG A 86 15.91 24.71 -6.46
CA ARG A 86 17.15 24.61 -5.68
C ARG A 86 18.33 24.22 -6.54
#